data_AF-A0AAQ3QEX1-F1
#
_entry.id   AF-A0AAQ3QEX1-F1
#
_cell.length_a   1.000
_cell.length_b   1.000
_cell.length_c   1.000
_cell.angle_alpha   90.00
_cell.angle_beta   90.00
_cell.angle_gamma   90.00
#
_symmetry.space_group_name_H-M   'P 1'
#
loop_
_entity.id
_entity.type
_entity.pdbx_description
1 polymer ?
#
loop_
_entity_poly.entity_id
_entity_poly.type
_entity_poly.pdbx_seq_one_letter_code
_entity_poly.pdbx_strand_id
1 'polypeptide(L)'
;MTSALRKSAVLYHYPCPDGVFAALAAHLYFSAVSKPVLFFPNTVYDPLRVNDLPLDEVNDVYLLDFVGPSGFIAEISTKVDSVTILDHHKTAFEALSGNVFIGKNVTKVIDMDRSGATIAFDFFKEKLSVRTNISKDLGIYPHGKVGYKLVSDSKYERVHKLFKYIEDADLWRWELPHSKAFTSGLKDMNIEYNVNINPTLFDQVNELSFSIVWSPFSTSKIIMYEIIICQILYVYIFLLLCFLSYILILFQL
;
A
#
# COMPACT_ATOMS: atom_id res chain seq x y z
N MET A 1 -6.34 -34.46 -19.20
CA MET A 1 -6.32 -33.59 -18.01
C MET A 1 -6.74 -32.21 -18.46
N THR A 2 -7.94 -31.75 -18.10
CA THR A 2 -8.32 -30.35 -18.30
C THR A 2 -7.36 -29.50 -17.49
N SER A 3 -6.51 -28.73 -18.16
CA SER A 3 -5.66 -27.73 -17.51
C SER A 3 -6.57 -26.85 -16.65
N ALA A 4 -6.53 -26.99 -15.33
CA ALA A 4 -7.17 -26.04 -14.45
C ALA A 4 -6.63 -24.64 -14.80
N LEU A 5 -7.49 -23.63 -14.82
CA LEU A 5 -7.05 -22.24 -14.98
C LEU A 5 -6.18 -21.90 -13.77
N ARG A 6 -4.86 -21.93 -13.97
CA ARG A 6 -3.88 -21.56 -12.95
C ARG A 6 -3.99 -20.08 -12.62
N LYS A 7 -3.88 -19.75 -11.33
CA LYS A 7 -4.09 -18.41 -10.79
C LYS A 7 -2.81 -17.57 -10.90
N SER A 8 -2.91 -16.28 -10.58
CA SER A 8 -1.73 -15.48 -10.26
C SER A 8 -1.53 -15.42 -8.74
N ALA A 9 -0.29 -15.25 -8.29
CA ALA A 9 0.04 -14.98 -6.89
C ALA A 9 0.65 -13.58 -6.75
N VAL A 10 0.18 -12.83 -5.77
CA VAL A 10 0.69 -11.51 -5.40
C VAL A 10 1.25 -11.60 -3.99
N LEU A 11 2.57 -11.52 -3.89
CA LEU A 11 3.28 -11.43 -2.62
C LEU A 11 3.56 -9.95 -2.38
N TYR A 12 3.35 -9.46 -1.17
CA TYR A 12 3.54 -8.04 -0.85
C TYR A 12 4.17 -7.83 0.52
N HIS A 13 4.93 -6.75 0.66
CA HIS A 13 5.55 -6.40 1.93
C HIS A 13 4.51 -6.05 3.01
N TYR A 14 4.65 -6.66 4.18
CA TYR A 14 3.73 -6.51 5.31
C TYR A 14 4.53 -6.37 6.63
N PRO A 15 4.07 -5.56 7.61
CA PRO A 15 2.87 -4.70 7.61
C PRO A 15 3.17 -3.26 7.18
N CYS A 16 3.41 -3.04 5.88
CA CYS A 16 3.76 -1.73 5.33
C CYS A 16 2.59 -1.10 4.56
N PRO A 17 2.27 0.20 4.78
CA PRO A 17 1.33 0.93 3.91
C PRO A 17 1.74 0.93 2.44
N ASP A 18 3.02 0.99 2.11
CA ASP A 18 3.47 0.96 0.73
C ASP A 18 3.20 -0.41 0.08
N GLY A 19 3.65 -1.50 0.72
CA GLY A 19 3.35 -2.86 0.30
C GLY A 19 1.85 -3.19 0.16
N VAL A 20 0.99 -2.77 1.10
CA VAL A 20 -0.46 -3.06 1.00
C VAL A 20 -1.14 -2.25 -0.11
N PHE A 21 -0.70 -1.01 -0.37
CA PHE A 21 -1.21 -0.24 -1.51
C PHE A 21 -0.66 -0.76 -2.84
N ALA A 22 0.56 -1.30 -2.88
CA ALA A 22 1.05 -2.03 -4.04
C ALA A 22 0.15 -3.26 -4.32
N ALA A 23 -0.21 -4.03 -3.28
CA ALA A 23 -1.16 -5.13 -3.40
C ALA A 23 -2.56 -4.67 -3.83
N LEU A 24 -3.02 -3.50 -3.38
CA LEU A 24 -4.28 -2.90 -3.84
C LEU A 24 -4.27 -2.63 -5.35
N ALA A 25 -3.16 -2.12 -5.92
CA ALA A 25 -3.04 -1.92 -7.36
C ALA A 25 -3.22 -3.24 -8.13
N ALA A 26 -2.60 -4.32 -7.65
CA ALA A 26 -2.79 -5.67 -8.16
C ALA A 26 -4.27 -6.10 -8.06
N HIS A 27 -4.88 -5.93 -6.89
CA HIS A 27 -6.29 -6.26 -6.65
C HIS A 27 -7.22 -5.56 -7.65
N LEU A 28 -7.05 -4.25 -7.86
CA LEU A 28 -7.82 -3.47 -8.82
C LEU A 28 -7.68 -4.03 -10.24
N TYR A 29 -6.47 -4.41 -10.65
CA TYR A 29 -6.24 -5.01 -11.97
C TYR A 29 -6.94 -6.36 -12.12
N PHE A 30 -6.73 -7.28 -11.18
CA PHE A 30 -7.31 -8.62 -11.25
C PHE A 30 -8.83 -8.59 -11.19
N SER A 31 -9.40 -7.68 -10.40
CA SER A 31 -10.84 -7.38 -10.39
C SER A 31 -11.32 -6.85 -11.74
N ALA A 32 -10.61 -5.89 -12.35
CA ALA A 32 -10.98 -5.33 -13.65
C ALA A 32 -10.98 -6.38 -14.78
N VAL A 33 -10.05 -7.34 -14.76
CA VAL A 33 -9.97 -8.41 -15.76
C VAL A 33 -10.72 -9.69 -15.37
N SER A 34 -11.38 -9.70 -14.21
CA SER A 34 -12.12 -10.84 -13.66
C SER A 34 -11.30 -12.14 -13.61
N LYS A 35 -10.04 -12.04 -13.18
CA LYS A 35 -9.15 -13.21 -13.02
C LYS A 35 -8.92 -13.52 -11.54
N PRO A 36 -8.92 -14.81 -11.15
CA PRO A 36 -8.59 -15.19 -9.78
C PRO A 36 -7.11 -14.90 -9.48
N VAL A 37 -6.85 -14.45 -8.25
CA VAL A 37 -5.53 -14.14 -7.73
C VAL A 37 -5.44 -14.53 -6.26
N LEU A 38 -4.28 -15.03 -5.83
CA LEU A 38 -3.95 -15.33 -4.44
C LEU A 38 -3.05 -14.22 -3.90
N PHE A 39 -3.24 -13.83 -2.63
CA PHE A 39 -2.45 -12.79 -1.99
C PHE A 39 -1.70 -13.35 -0.77
N PHE A 40 -0.42 -13.02 -0.67
CA PHE A 40 0.47 -13.53 0.37
C PHE A 40 1.21 -12.35 1.05
N PRO A 41 0.85 -11.98 2.28
CA PRO A 41 1.60 -10.98 3.04
C PRO A 41 2.96 -11.57 3.44
N ASN A 42 4.04 -10.85 3.11
CA ASN A 42 5.40 -11.22 3.45
C ASN A 42 5.92 -10.37 4.61
N THR A 43 6.23 -11.00 5.74
CA THR A 43 6.78 -10.32 6.92
C THR A 43 8.30 -10.26 6.89
N VAL A 44 8.90 -9.32 7.63
CA VAL A 44 10.37 -9.26 7.80
C VAL A 44 10.88 -10.37 8.73
N TYR A 45 10.13 -10.70 9.78
CA TYR A 45 10.58 -11.61 10.85
C TYR A 45 10.36 -13.09 10.54
N ASP A 46 9.34 -13.39 9.74
CA ASP A 46 9.06 -14.71 9.19
C ASP A 46 8.73 -14.54 7.70
N PRO A 47 9.76 -14.41 6.83
CA PRO A 47 9.56 -14.20 5.41
C PRO A 47 9.06 -15.48 4.74
N LEU A 48 8.29 -15.29 3.66
CA LEU A 48 7.78 -16.38 2.83
C LEU A 48 8.93 -17.22 2.29
N ARG A 49 8.77 -18.54 2.37
CA ARG A 49 9.63 -19.54 1.75
C ARG A 49 8.93 -20.07 0.50
N VAL A 50 9.72 -20.62 -0.42
CA VAL A 50 9.18 -21.16 -1.67
C VAL A 50 8.15 -22.28 -1.41
N ASN A 51 8.37 -23.08 -0.36
CA ASN A 51 7.47 -24.16 0.04
C ASN A 51 6.16 -23.69 0.69
N ASP A 52 6.04 -22.41 1.05
CA ASP A 52 4.82 -21.81 1.59
C ASP A 52 3.83 -21.43 0.47
N LEU A 53 4.26 -21.51 -0.80
CA LEU A 53 3.52 -21.05 -1.97
C LEU A 53 3.01 -22.24 -2.80
N PRO A 54 1.74 -22.21 -3.28
CA PRO A 54 1.17 -23.25 -4.14
C PRO A 54 1.64 -23.07 -5.59
N LEU A 55 2.94 -23.21 -5.83
CA LEU A 55 3.57 -22.89 -7.13
C LEU A 55 3.13 -23.80 -8.29
N ASP A 56 2.55 -24.95 -7.99
CA ASP A 56 1.91 -25.86 -8.96
C ASP A 56 0.53 -25.38 -9.44
N GLU A 57 -0.11 -24.49 -8.69
CA GLU A 57 -1.42 -23.89 -8.99
C GLU A 57 -1.35 -22.48 -9.60
N VAL A 58 -0.15 -21.87 -9.68
CA VAL A 58 0.02 -20.50 -10.15
C VAL A 58 0.95 -20.38 -11.37
N ASN A 59 0.62 -19.44 -12.26
CA ASN A 59 1.43 -19.16 -13.46
C ASN A 59 2.29 -17.91 -13.31
N ASP A 60 1.72 -16.86 -12.73
CA ASP A 60 2.38 -15.56 -12.62
C ASP A 60 2.56 -15.22 -11.15
N VAL A 61 3.78 -14.85 -10.76
CA VAL A 61 4.10 -14.39 -9.40
C VAL A 61 4.51 -12.92 -9.45
N TYR A 62 3.89 -12.10 -8.62
CA TYR A 62 4.21 -10.68 -8.47
C TYR A 62 4.80 -10.48 -7.07
N LEU A 63 6.00 -9.91 -6.98
CA LEU A 63 6.62 -9.48 -5.73
C LEU A 63 6.53 -7.96 -5.68
N LEU A 64 5.80 -7.45 -4.68
CA LEU A 64 5.46 -6.04 -4.57
C LEU A 64 6.08 -5.45 -3.29
N ASP A 65 6.94 -4.44 -3.46
CA ASP A 65 7.65 -3.75 -2.38
C ASP A 65 8.68 -4.65 -1.65
N PHE A 66 9.15 -5.73 -2.30
CA PHE A 66 10.26 -6.56 -1.82
C PHE A 66 10.81 -7.52 -2.91
N VAL A 67 11.99 -8.11 -2.68
CA VAL A 67 12.63 -9.13 -3.54
C VAL A 67 12.74 -10.53 -2.92
N GLY A 68 12.52 -10.66 -1.62
CA GLY A 68 12.70 -11.90 -0.86
C GLY A 68 14.18 -12.23 -0.57
N PRO A 69 14.46 -13.33 0.16
CA PRO A 69 15.82 -13.73 0.51
C PRO A 69 16.62 -14.24 -0.70
N SER A 70 17.93 -14.36 -0.54
CA SER A 70 18.82 -14.89 -1.59
C SER A 70 18.36 -16.26 -2.08
N GLY A 71 18.29 -16.44 -3.41
CA GLY A 71 17.83 -17.68 -4.04
C GLY A 71 16.31 -17.81 -4.22
N PHE A 72 15.51 -16.98 -3.53
CA PHE A 72 14.04 -17.04 -3.57
C PHE A 72 13.48 -16.87 -4.99
N ILE A 73 13.85 -15.78 -5.67
CA ILE A 73 13.40 -15.49 -7.04
C ILE A 73 13.89 -16.56 -8.02
N ALA A 74 15.13 -17.02 -7.87
CA ALA A 74 15.70 -18.04 -8.74
C ALA A 74 14.89 -19.34 -8.65
N GLU A 75 14.57 -19.78 -7.44
CA GLU A 75 13.77 -21.00 -7.24
C GLU A 75 12.34 -20.85 -7.75
N ILE A 76 11.65 -19.75 -7.42
CA ILE A 76 10.29 -19.49 -7.92
C ILE A 76 10.26 -19.50 -9.45
N SER A 77 11.23 -18.85 -10.09
CA SER A 77 11.29 -18.72 -11.56
C SER A 77 11.38 -20.05 -12.30
N THR A 78 11.83 -21.13 -11.63
CA THR A 78 11.85 -22.49 -12.21
C THR A 78 10.49 -23.19 -12.19
N LYS A 79 9.54 -22.70 -11.39
CA LYS A 79 8.26 -23.36 -11.10
C LYS A 79 7.05 -22.66 -11.74
N VAL A 80 7.22 -21.44 -12.25
CA VAL A 80 6.12 -20.59 -12.76
C VAL A 80 6.44 -20.00 -14.14
N ASP A 81 5.40 -19.55 -14.85
CA ASP A 81 5.54 -18.99 -16.20
C ASP A 81 6.21 -17.61 -16.17
N SER A 82 5.90 -16.77 -15.18
CA SER A 82 6.51 -15.45 -15.04
C SER A 82 6.68 -14.99 -13.59
N VAL A 83 7.73 -14.21 -13.34
CA VAL A 83 7.96 -13.50 -12.08
C VAL A 83 8.10 -12.01 -12.39
N THR A 84 7.32 -11.16 -11.73
CA THR A 84 7.43 -9.70 -11.84
C THR A 84 7.80 -9.13 -10.48
N ILE A 85 8.85 -8.31 -10.43
CA ILE A 85 9.31 -7.64 -9.23
C ILE A 85 9.09 -6.14 -9.40
N LEU A 86 8.35 -5.52 -8.49
CA LEU A 86 8.09 -4.08 -8.44
C LEU A 86 8.57 -3.58 -7.07
N ASP A 87 9.70 -2.87 -7.04
CA ASP A 87 10.36 -2.51 -5.80
C ASP A 87 11.10 -1.17 -5.94
N HIS A 88 11.42 -0.55 -4.81
CA HIS A 88 12.13 0.72 -4.70
C HIS A 88 13.24 0.67 -3.64
N HIS A 89 13.40 -0.45 -2.92
CA HIS A 89 14.42 -0.58 -1.89
C HIS A 89 15.83 -0.64 -2.47
N LYS A 90 16.78 0.03 -1.81
CA LYS A 90 18.21 -0.05 -2.16
C LYS A 90 18.73 -1.48 -2.11
N THR A 91 18.28 -2.26 -1.13
CA THR A 91 18.62 -3.68 -0.99
C THR A 91 18.14 -4.52 -2.17
N ALA A 92 16.99 -4.18 -2.75
CA ALA A 92 16.48 -4.81 -3.96
C ALA A 92 17.35 -4.48 -5.18
N PHE A 93 17.74 -3.22 -5.33
CA PHE A 93 18.68 -2.80 -6.37
C PHE A 93 20.00 -3.58 -6.25
N GLU A 94 20.58 -3.68 -5.05
CA GLU A 94 21.83 -4.42 -4.82
C GLU A 94 21.69 -5.91 -5.12
N ALA A 95 20.61 -6.55 -4.63
CA ALA A 95 20.34 -7.97 -4.84
C ALA A 95 20.15 -8.32 -6.32
N LEU A 96 19.57 -7.40 -7.11
CA LEU A 96 19.22 -7.62 -8.52
C LEU A 96 20.25 -7.06 -9.51
N SER A 97 21.23 -6.28 -9.07
CA SER A 97 22.27 -5.70 -9.93
C SER A 97 23.53 -6.56 -10.02
N GLY A 98 23.69 -7.56 -9.14
CA GLY A 98 24.79 -8.53 -9.24
C GLY A 98 24.68 -9.46 -10.45
N ASN A 99 25.75 -10.22 -10.75
CA ASN A 99 25.77 -11.31 -11.73
C ASN A 99 24.93 -12.53 -11.29
N VAL A 100 23.84 -12.31 -10.56
CA VAL A 100 22.92 -13.37 -10.13
C VAL A 100 22.12 -13.79 -11.36
N PHE A 101 22.25 -15.05 -11.74
CA PHE A 101 21.43 -15.63 -12.80
C PHE A 101 19.97 -15.65 -12.34
N ILE A 102 19.20 -14.66 -12.80
CA ILE A 102 17.74 -14.65 -12.68
C ILE A 102 17.14 -15.32 -13.92
N GLY A 103 16.08 -16.10 -13.73
CA GLY A 103 15.41 -16.81 -14.83
C GLY A 103 15.00 -15.86 -15.96
N LYS A 104 14.98 -16.36 -17.20
CA LYS A 104 14.60 -15.57 -18.39
C LYS A 104 13.16 -15.02 -18.35
N ASN A 105 12.35 -15.58 -17.45
CA ASN A 105 10.96 -15.22 -17.18
C ASN A 105 10.80 -14.21 -16.02
N VAL A 106 11.90 -13.59 -15.56
CA VAL A 106 11.89 -12.58 -14.50
C VAL A 106 11.89 -11.18 -15.11
N THR A 107 10.86 -10.39 -14.83
CA THR A 107 10.79 -8.95 -15.14
C THR A 107 10.97 -8.15 -13.85
N LYS A 108 11.76 -7.09 -13.87
CA LYS A 108 11.99 -6.22 -12.72
C LYS A 108 11.78 -4.75 -13.08
N VAL A 109 11.10 -4.02 -12.21
CA VAL A 109 10.98 -2.56 -12.22
C VAL A 109 11.48 -2.08 -10.87
N ILE A 110 12.68 -1.49 -10.88
CA ILE A 110 13.30 -0.89 -9.71
C ILE A 110 13.38 0.61 -9.94
N ASP A 111 12.69 1.38 -9.12
CA ASP A 111 12.62 2.83 -9.24
C ASP A 111 12.79 3.48 -7.87
N MET A 112 13.95 4.10 -7.66
CA MET A 112 14.33 4.69 -6.38
C MET A 112 13.63 6.03 -6.10
N ASP A 113 12.95 6.62 -7.11
CA ASP A 113 12.29 7.92 -7.01
C ASP A 113 10.78 7.79 -6.76
N ARG A 114 10.26 6.56 -6.68
CA ARG A 114 8.85 6.26 -6.44
C ARG A 114 8.73 5.22 -5.33
N SER A 115 7.54 5.11 -4.76
CA SER A 115 7.24 4.05 -3.79
C SER A 115 6.76 2.79 -4.51
N GLY A 116 6.88 1.62 -3.89
CA GLY A 116 6.35 0.35 -4.39
C GLY A 116 4.86 0.42 -4.76
N ALA A 117 4.05 1.17 -3.99
CA ALA A 117 2.64 1.39 -4.29
C ALA A 117 2.41 2.07 -5.64
N THR A 118 3.13 3.15 -5.92
CA THR A 118 2.96 3.93 -7.16
C THR A 118 3.58 3.25 -8.36
N ILE A 119 4.71 2.55 -8.18
CA ILE A 119 5.29 1.67 -9.21
C ILE A 119 4.26 0.60 -9.60
N ALA A 120 3.64 -0.07 -8.63
CA ALA A 120 2.62 -1.07 -8.88
C ALA A 120 1.38 -0.50 -9.58
N PHE A 121 0.90 0.67 -9.15
CA PHE A 121 -0.26 1.34 -9.77
C PHE A 121 -0.03 1.59 -11.26
N ASP A 122 1.11 2.19 -11.62
CA ASP A 122 1.45 2.49 -13.01
C ASP A 122 1.65 1.21 -13.83
N PHE A 123 2.37 0.22 -13.28
CA PHE A 123 2.59 -1.07 -13.93
C PHE A 123 1.27 -1.78 -14.28
N PHE A 124 0.35 -1.88 -13.32
CA PHE A 124 -0.92 -2.55 -13.53
C PHE A 124 -1.88 -1.76 -14.44
N LYS A 125 -1.81 -0.43 -14.42
CA LYS A 125 -2.53 0.44 -15.36
C LYS A 125 -2.04 0.25 -16.78
N GLU A 126 -0.73 0.19 -17.00
CA GLU A 126 -0.13 -0.09 -18.30
C GLU A 126 -0.46 -1.50 -18.77
N LYS A 127 -0.30 -2.50 -17.90
CA LYS A 127 -0.65 -3.91 -18.19
C LYS A 127 -2.09 -4.07 -18.65
N LEU A 128 -3.03 -3.36 -18.03
CA LEU A 128 -4.44 -3.34 -18.44
C LEU A 128 -4.65 -2.69 -19.80
N SER A 129 -3.93 -1.61 -20.07
CA SER A 129 -4.00 -0.87 -21.34
C SER A 129 -3.48 -1.72 -22.50
N VAL A 130 -2.32 -2.36 -22.34
CA VAL A 130 -1.74 -3.30 -23.31
C VAL A 130 -2.70 -4.46 -23.57
N ARG A 131 -3.26 -5.07 -22.51
CA ARG A 131 -4.25 -6.15 -22.65
C ARG A 131 -5.47 -5.70 -23.45
N THR A 132 -5.99 -4.51 -23.17
CA THR A 132 -7.15 -3.94 -23.88
C THR A 132 -6.86 -3.70 -25.36
N ASN A 133 -5.66 -3.20 -25.69
CA ASN A 133 -5.22 -3.01 -27.07
C ASN A 133 -5.12 -4.35 -27.82
N ILE A 134 -4.52 -5.38 -27.21
CA ILE A 134 -4.45 -6.72 -27.81
C ILE A 134 -5.86 -7.31 -28.04
N SER A 135 -6.77 -7.17 -27.06
CA SER A 135 -8.15 -7.63 -27.23
C SER A 135 -8.89 -6.90 -28.37
N LYS A 136 -8.62 -5.61 -28.54
CA LYS A 136 -9.15 -4.80 -29.65
C LYS A 136 -8.60 -5.29 -31.00
N ASP A 137 -7.30 -5.51 -31.10
CA ASP A 137 -6.65 -5.96 -32.34
C ASP A 137 -7.10 -7.37 -32.75
N LEU A 138 -7.36 -8.25 -31.77
CA LEU A 138 -7.85 -9.62 -32.00
C LEU A 138 -9.37 -9.71 -32.23
N GLY A 139 -10.12 -8.61 -32.08
CA GLY A 139 -11.58 -8.62 -32.22
C GLY A 139 -12.32 -9.42 -31.14
N ILE A 140 -11.65 -9.80 -30.05
CA ILE A 140 -12.21 -10.57 -28.93
C ILE A 140 -12.77 -9.57 -27.92
N TYR A 141 -13.91 -8.96 -28.25
CA TYR A 141 -14.66 -8.17 -27.27
C TYR A 141 -15.50 -9.11 -26.40
N PRO A 142 -15.26 -9.20 -25.09
CA PRO A 142 -16.25 -9.77 -24.19
C PRO A 142 -17.43 -8.78 -24.11
N HIS A 143 -18.50 -9.07 -24.85
CA HIS A 143 -19.84 -8.51 -24.67
C HIS A 143 -19.91 -6.97 -24.51
N GLY A 144 -19.36 -6.20 -25.44
CA GLY A 144 -19.68 -4.77 -25.58
C GLY A 144 -19.19 -3.82 -24.49
N LYS A 145 -18.34 -4.25 -23.54
CA LYS A 145 -17.68 -3.32 -22.59
C LYS A 145 -16.51 -2.60 -23.27
N VAL A 146 -16.65 -1.30 -23.48
CA VAL A 146 -15.61 -0.41 -23.98
C VAL A 146 -14.62 -0.10 -22.85
N GLY A 147 -13.36 -0.49 -23.02
CA GLY A 147 -12.20 -0.03 -22.23
C GLY A 147 -12.20 -0.47 -20.76
N TYR A 148 -11.41 -1.49 -20.42
CA TYR A 148 -11.12 -1.78 -19.02
C TYR A 148 -10.38 -0.59 -18.39
N LYS A 149 -10.89 -0.07 -17.27
CA LYS A 149 -10.19 0.93 -16.46
C LYS A 149 -9.81 0.31 -15.14
N LEU A 150 -8.58 0.58 -14.69
CA LEU A 150 -8.09 0.10 -13.40
C LEU A 150 -8.96 0.64 -12.25
N VAL A 151 -9.40 1.89 -12.39
CA VAL A 151 -10.33 2.59 -11.50
C VAL A 151 -11.35 3.32 -12.36
N SER A 152 -12.62 3.35 -11.96
CA SER A 152 -13.64 4.13 -12.66
C SER A 152 -13.33 5.63 -12.64
N ASP A 153 -13.77 6.38 -13.65
CA ASP A 153 -13.47 7.82 -13.75
C ASP A 153 -13.93 8.59 -12.50
N SER A 154 -15.08 8.22 -11.95
CA SER A 154 -15.65 8.82 -10.73
C SER A 154 -14.80 8.59 -9.48
N LYS A 155 -13.97 7.54 -9.44
CA LYS A 155 -13.12 7.18 -8.31
C LYS A 155 -11.64 7.50 -8.55
N TYR A 156 -11.24 7.74 -9.80
CA TYR A 156 -9.83 7.85 -10.20
C TYR A 156 -9.08 8.90 -9.40
N GLU A 157 -9.62 10.12 -9.31
CA GLU A 157 -8.96 11.21 -8.59
C GLU A 157 -8.69 10.87 -7.13
N ARG A 158 -9.69 10.28 -6.44
CA ARG A 158 -9.56 9.87 -5.05
C ARG A 158 -8.50 8.78 -4.90
N VAL A 159 -8.60 7.71 -5.68
CA VAL A 159 -7.70 6.56 -5.57
C VAL A 159 -6.27 6.95 -5.94
N HIS A 160 -6.08 7.64 -7.08
CA HIS A 160 -4.77 8.13 -7.50
C HIS A 160 -4.12 9.01 -6.43
N LYS A 161 -4.90 9.89 -5.80
CA LYS A 161 -4.41 10.71 -4.70
C LYS A 161 -4.02 9.89 -3.46
N LEU A 162 -4.70 8.79 -3.14
CA LEU A 162 -4.28 7.89 -2.06
C LEU A 162 -2.89 7.33 -2.32
N PHE A 163 -2.65 6.80 -3.52
CA PHE A 163 -1.33 6.29 -3.93
C PHE A 163 -0.24 7.36 -3.81
N LYS A 164 -0.53 8.60 -4.20
CA LYS A 164 0.40 9.72 -4.06
C LYS A 164 0.68 10.12 -2.61
N TYR A 165 -0.30 10.00 -1.72
CA TYR A 165 -0.10 10.26 -0.29
C TYR A 165 0.75 9.16 0.37
N ILE A 166 0.58 7.91 -0.07
CA ILE A 166 1.45 6.81 0.36
C ILE A 166 2.89 7.04 -0.09
N GLU A 167 3.11 7.39 -1.37
CA GLU A 167 4.44 7.72 -1.90
C GLU A 167 5.11 8.89 -1.16
N ASP A 168 4.36 9.98 -0.92
CA ASP A 168 4.87 11.16 -0.24
C ASP A 168 5.32 10.86 1.20
N ALA A 169 4.65 9.92 1.87
CA ALA A 169 4.98 9.49 3.23
C ALA A 169 6.13 8.47 3.25
N ASP A 170 6.10 7.50 2.35
CA ASP A 170 7.10 6.45 2.22
C ASP A 170 8.49 7.02 1.91
N LEU A 171 8.55 8.02 1.02
CA LEU A 171 9.79 8.72 0.65
C LEU A 171 10.13 9.90 1.56
N TRP A 172 9.38 10.12 2.65
CA TRP A 172 9.56 11.21 3.62
C TRP A 172 9.60 12.63 3.00
N ARG A 173 8.90 12.84 1.87
CA ARG A 173 8.88 14.10 1.12
C ARG A 173 8.00 15.15 1.78
N TRP A 174 6.78 14.77 2.14
CA TRP A 174 5.77 15.65 2.75
C TRP A 174 5.43 16.90 1.92
N GLU A 175 5.46 16.78 0.60
CA GLU A 175 5.20 17.86 -0.34
C GLU A 175 3.69 18.06 -0.57
N LEU A 176 2.89 17.01 -0.37
CA LEU A 176 1.46 17.05 -0.64
C LEU A 176 0.69 17.67 0.54
N PRO A 177 -0.30 18.57 0.26
CA PRO A 177 -1.11 19.16 1.32
C PRO A 177 -1.79 18.11 2.20
N HIS A 178 -1.58 18.21 3.51
CA HIS A 178 -2.18 17.31 4.51
C HIS A 178 -1.73 15.84 4.46
N SER A 179 -0.71 15.46 3.68
CA SER A 179 -0.22 14.07 3.64
C SER A 179 0.24 13.56 5.00
N LYS A 180 0.97 14.36 5.78
CA LYS A 180 1.34 14.04 7.19
C LYS A 180 0.12 13.70 8.05
N ALA A 181 -0.94 14.51 7.95
CA ALA A 181 -2.15 14.31 8.74
C ALA A 181 -2.89 13.05 8.29
N PHE A 182 -2.94 12.80 6.98
CA PHE A 182 -3.51 11.59 6.42
C PHE A 182 -2.73 10.34 6.89
N THR A 183 -1.40 10.34 6.80
CA THR A 183 -0.56 9.22 7.24
C THR A 183 -0.73 8.93 8.74
N SER A 184 -0.81 9.99 9.56
CA SER A 184 -1.14 9.84 10.98
C SER A 184 -2.51 9.20 11.19
N GLY A 185 -3.54 9.67 10.49
CA GLY A 185 -4.89 9.12 10.60
C GLY A 185 -4.96 7.66 10.11
N LEU A 186 -4.27 7.32 9.02
CA LEU A 186 -4.18 5.95 8.52
C LEU A 186 -3.57 5.02 9.57
N LYS A 187 -2.52 5.47 10.27
CA LYS A 187 -1.92 4.73 11.38
C LYS A 187 -2.90 4.56 12.55
N ASP A 188 -3.64 5.60 12.91
CA ASP A 188 -4.63 5.56 13.99
C ASP A 188 -5.80 4.60 13.71
N MET A 189 -6.13 4.36 12.44
CA MET A 189 -7.17 3.41 12.05
C MET A 189 -6.83 1.95 12.37
N ASN A 190 -5.55 1.64 12.63
CA ASN A 190 -5.08 0.30 13.00
C ASN A 190 -5.63 -0.81 12.08
N ILE A 191 -5.61 -0.54 10.76
CA ILE A 191 -6.07 -1.48 9.74
C ILE A 191 -5.10 -2.68 9.71
N GLU A 192 -5.65 -3.88 9.83
CA GLU A 192 -4.89 -5.12 9.66
C GLU A 192 -4.60 -5.35 8.17
N TYR A 193 -3.33 -5.28 7.77
CA TYR A 193 -2.85 -5.41 6.39
C TYR A 193 -2.60 -6.85 5.94
N ASN A 194 -2.81 -7.85 6.80
CA ASN A 194 -2.81 -9.24 6.40
C ASN A 194 -4.20 -9.61 5.87
N VAL A 195 -4.33 -9.75 4.55
CA VAL A 195 -5.60 -10.12 3.89
C VAL A 195 -6.20 -11.45 4.38
N ASN A 196 -5.37 -12.38 4.88
CA ASN A 196 -5.87 -13.66 5.42
C ASN A 196 -6.53 -13.48 6.80
N ILE A 197 -6.16 -12.42 7.53
CA ILE A 197 -6.77 -12.03 8.80
C ILE A 197 -7.92 -11.03 8.57
N ASN A 198 -7.78 -10.14 7.58
CA ASN A 198 -8.76 -9.12 7.19
C ASN A 198 -9.24 -9.33 5.74
N PRO A 199 -10.28 -10.14 5.51
CA PRO A 199 -10.79 -10.41 4.16
C PRO A 199 -11.35 -9.18 3.43
N THR A 200 -11.69 -8.12 4.17
CA THR A 200 -12.21 -6.85 3.61
C THR A 200 -11.12 -5.80 3.41
N LEU A 201 -9.84 -6.17 3.58
CA LEU A 201 -8.71 -5.24 3.54
C LEU A 201 -8.73 -4.33 2.31
N PHE A 202 -8.84 -4.91 1.11
CA PHE A 202 -8.78 -4.11 -0.11
C PHE A 202 -9.97 -3.17 -0.26
N ASP A 203 -11.16 -3.54 0.20
CA ASP A 203 -12.31 -2.64 0.24
C ASP A 203 -12.07 -1.48 1.23
N GLN A 204 -11.51 -1.77 2.41
CA GLN A 204 -11.19 -0.76 3.41
C GLN A 204 -10.18 0.26 2.90
N VAL A 205 -9.02 -0.19 2.38
CA VAL A 205 -7.98 0.73 1.89
C VAL A 205 -8.41 1.43 0.60
N ASN A 206 -9.21 0.77 -0.26
CA ASN A 206 -9.74 1.38 -1.47
C ASN A 206 -10.80 2.42 -1.18
N GLU A 207 -11.57 2.35 -0.09
CA GLU A 207 -12.63 3.33 0.24
C GLU A 207 -12.20 4.41 1.24
N LEU A 208 -10.90 4.49 1.56
CA LEU A 208 -10.36 5.60 2.35
C LEU A 208 -10.74 6.95 1.71
N SER A 209 -11.29 7.82 2.54
CA SER A 209 -11.64 9.19 2.16
C SER A 209 -10.81 10.18 2.96
N PHE A 210 -10.38 11.24 2.29
CA PHE A 210 -9.53 12.27 2.91
C PHE A 210 -10.24 12.96 4.07
N SER A 211 -11.57 13.09 4.05
CA SER A 211 -12.35 13.70 5.13
C SER A 211 -12.42 12.83 6.39
N ILE A 212 -12.52 11.50 6.24
CA ILE A 212 -12.57 10.56 7.37
C ILE A 212 -11.20 10.46 8.05
N VAL A 213 -10.12 10.34 7.26
CA VAL A 213 -8.76 10.25 7.78
C VAL A 213 -8.29 11.59 8.40
N TRP A 214 -8.82 12.72 7.91
CA TRP A 214 -8.50 14.05 8.42
C TRP A 214 -9.29 14.44 9.68
N SER A 215 -10.43 13.80 9.97
CA SER A 215 -11.36 14.26 10.99
C SER A 215 -10.65 14.55 12.34
N PRO A 216 -10.80 15.75 12.91
CA PRO A 216 -10.23 16.10 14.22
C PRO A 216 -10.77 15.24 15.37
N PHE A 217 -11.76 14.39 15.10
CA PHE A 217 -12.36 13.43 16.03
C PHE A 217 -11.76 12.02 15.98
N SER A 218 -10.65 11.80 15.24
CA SER A 218 -9.80 10.62 15.46
C SER A 218 -9.40 10.59 16.94
N THR A 219 -9.62 9.45 17.61
CA THR A 219 -9.47 9.25 19.06
C THR A 219 -8.11 9.70 19.58
N SER A 220 -7.05 9.60 18.78
CA SER A 220 -5.70 10.06 19.12
C SER A 220 -5.58 11.58 19.27
N LYS A 221 -6.34 12.36 18.48
CA LYS A 221 -6.34 13.83 18.59
C LYS A 221 -7.23 14.34 19.71
N ILE A 222 -8.32 13.66 20.04
CA ILE A 222 -9.17 14.02 21.20
C ILE A 222 -8.34 14.02 22.47
N ILE A 223 -7.53 12.98 22.68
CA ILE A 223 -6.63 12.88 23.84
C ILE A 223 -5.61 14.02 23.83
N MET A 224 -5.03 14.35 22.68
CA MET A 224 -4.05 15.45 22.57
C MET A 224 -4.69 16.82 22.84
N TYR A 225 -5.88 17.09 22.30
CA TYR A 225 -6.61 18.34 22.56
C TYR A 225 -7.06 18.43 24.01
N GLU A 226 -7.53 17.34 24.62
CA GLU A 226 -7.85 17.30 26.06
C GLU A 226 -6.62 17.57 26.92
N ILE A 227 -5.46 16.98 26.60
CA ILE A 227 -4.20 17.24 27.32
C ILE A 227 -3.78 18.70 27.18
N ILE A 228 -3.83 19.28 25.97
CA ILE A 228 -3.46 20.68 25.73
C ILE A 228 -4.41 21.62 26.48
N ILE A 229 -5.73 21.38 26.41
CA ILE A 229 -6.73 22.16 27.14
C ILE A 229 -6.49 22.06 28.64
N CYS A 230 -6.19 20.86 29.16
CA CYS A 230 -5.93 20.63 30.58
C CYS A 230 -4.65 21.35 31.05
N GLN A 231 -3.58 21.37 30.24
CA GLN A 231 -2.36 22.13 30.52
C GLN A 231 -2.60 23.64 30.51
N ILE A 232 -3.37 24.16 29.54
CA ILE A 232 -3.69 25.60 29.46
C ILE A 232 -4.55 26.02 30.66
N LEU A 233 -5.58 25.24 31.03
CA LEU A 233 -6.39 25.50 32.22
C LEU A 233 -5.55 25.48 33.50
N TYR A 234 -4.62 24.53 33.63
CA TYR A 234 -3.72 24.47 34.80
C TYR A 234 -2.87 25.74 34.94
N VAL A 235 -2.27 26.22 33.85
CA VAL A 235 -1.49 27.48 33.85
C VAL A 235 -2.36 28.67 34.23
N TYR A 236 -3.58 28.74 33.69
CA TYR A 236 -4.50 29.84 33.98
C TYR A 236 -4.96 29.87 35.44
N ILE A 237 -5.29 28.70 36.01
CA ILE A 237 -5.65 28.55 37.42
C ILE A 237 -4.46 28.93 38.32
N PHE A 238 -3.25 28.48 37.98
CA PHE A 238 -2.05 28.81 38.75
C PHE A 238 -1.78 30.32 38.76
N LEU A 239 -1.86 30.99 37.61
CA LEU A 239 -1.68 32.44 37.50
C LEU A 239 -2.76 33.21 38.27
N LEU A 240 -4.01 32.75 38.23
CA LEU A 240 -5.12 33.36 38.97
C LEU A 240 -4.91 33.26 40.48
N LEU A 241 -4.44 32.10 40.97
CA LEU A 241 -4.10 31.90 42.38
C LEU A 241 -2.94 32.80 42.80
N CYS A 242 -1.88 32.90 42.01
CA CYS A 242 -0.77 33.82 42.30
C CYS A 242 -1.23 35.29 42.36
N PHE A 243 -2.12 35.70 41.46
CA PHE A 243 -2.66 37.06 41.44
C PHE A 243 -3.56 37.33 42.66
N LEU A 244 -4.41 36.39 43.06
CA LEU A 244 -5.22 36.49 44.27
C LEU A 244 -4.35 36.56 45.53
N SER A 245 -3.29 35.75 45.62
CA SER A 245 -2.32 35.82 46.72
C SER A 245 -1.60 37.17 46.78
N TYR A 246 -1.23 37.73 45.63
CA TYR A 246 -0.60 39.05 45.56
C TYR A 246 -1.56 40.17 46.01
N ILE A 247 -2.83 40.11 45.62
CA ILE A 247 -3.87 41.04 46.10
C ILE A 247 -4.03 40.91 47.62
N LEU A 248 -4.13 39.70 48.16
CA LEU A 248 -4.26 39.48 49.61
C LEU A 248 -3.08 40.08 50.40
N ILE A 249 -1.86 39.98 49.86
CA ILE A 249 -0.66 40.60 50.47
C ILE A 249 -0.74 42.13 50.41
N LEU A 250 -1.19 42.70 49.29
CA LEU A 250 -1.32 44.16 49.13
C LEU A 250 -2.39 44.78 50.05
N PHE A 251 -3.44 44.04 50.39
CA PHE A 251 -4.53 44.50 51.26
C PHE A 251 -4.36 44.10 52.74
N GLN A 252 -3.24 43.47 53.12
CA GLN A 252 -2.87 43.16 54.51
C GLN A 252 -1.86 44.17 55.13
N LEU A 253 -1.68 45.33 54.51
CA LEU A 253 -0.90 46.47 55.02
C LEU A 253 -1.79 47.66 55.40
#